data_AF-A0A374AYM7-F1
#
_entry.id   AF-A0A374AYM7-F1
#
_cell.length_a   1.000
_cell.length_b   1.000
_cell.length_c   1.000
_cell.angle_alpha   90.00
_cell.angle_beta   90.00
_cell.angle_gamma   90.00
#
_symmetry.space_group_name_H-M   'P 1'
#
loop_
_entity.id
_entity.type
_entity.pdbx_description
1 polymer ?
#
loop_
_entity_poly.entity_id
_entity_poly.type
_entity_poly.pdbx_seq_one_letter_code
_entity_poly.pdbx_strand_id
1 'polypeptide(L)'
;MSSNKYKQMSIKEFTNKKFNDVLDCGCGTGPMIEILCEKYPDKLYTGLDLTPEMIKKAKEKNLPNTNFVVGDCEKIPFENESFDVIICTNSFHHYPNPQDFFDNAYRVLRKGRISGDA
;
A
#
# COMPACT_ATOMS: atom_id res chain seq x y z
N MET A 1 -10.75 13.06 25.23
CA MET A 1 -9.89 13.06 24.03
C MET A 1 -9.56 11.61 23.68
N SER A 2 -9.42 11.31 22.39
CA SER A 2 -9.08 10.00 21.81
C SER A 2 -10.24 9.02 21.54
N SER A 3 -10.99 9.29 20.49
CA SER A 3 -11.76 8.28 19.76
C SER A 3 -11.85 8.66 18.29
N ASN A 4 -10.69 8.71 17.61
CA ASN A 4 -10.66 8.87 16.16
C ASN A 4 -9.32 8.43 15.54
N LYS A 5 -8.78 7.26 15.91
CA LYS A 5 -7.42 6.90 15.48
C LYS A 5 -7.33 6.10 14.18
N TYR A 6 -8.41 5.45 13.72
CA TYR A 6 -8.40 4.69 12.46
C TYR A 6 -9.72 4.93 11.74
N LYS A 7 -9.71 5.91 10.85
CA LYS A 7 -10.88 6.31 10.06
C LYS A 7 -10.98 5.35 8.90
N GLN A 8 -12.10 4.62 8.83
CA GLN A 8 -12.36 3.63 7.78
C GLN A 8 -12.48 4.33 6.41
N MET A 9 -11.49 4.16 5.54
CA MET A 9 -11.41 4.76 4.21
C MET A 9 -11.83 3.73 3.15
N SER A 10 -13.12 3.75 2.85
CA SER A 10 -13.73 2.92 1.82
C SER A 10 -13.25 3.28 0.40
N ILE A 11 -13.22 2.27 -0.48
CA ILE A 11 -12.91 2.42 -1.91
C ILE A 11 -13.84 3.43 -2.65
N LYS A 12 -14.92 3.91 -2.01
CA LYS A 12 -15.76 4.96 -2.60
C LYS A 12 -15.11 6.35 -2.61
N GLU A 13 -14.11 6.63 -1.75
CA GLU A 13 -13.44 7.94 -1.72
C GLU A 13 -12.44 8.16 -2.87
N PHE A 14 -12.05 7.11 -3.60
CA PHE A 14 -11.26 7.22 -4.83
C PHE A 14 -11.97 7.98 -5.97
N THR A 15 -13.28 8.18 -5.86
CA THR A 15 -14.12 8.63 -6.99
C THR A 15 -13.95 10.10 -7.37
N ASN A 16 -13.39 10.95 -6.48
CA ASN A 16 -13.28 12.39 -6.71
C ASN A 16 -11.83 12.93 -6.85
N LYS A 17 -10.79 12.10 -6.74
CA LYS A 17 -9.39 12.51 -6.93
C LYS A 17 -8.65 11.59 -7.90
N LYS A 18 -7.94 12.18 -8.87
CA LYS A 18 -7.02 11.44 -9.73
C LYS A 18 -5.89 10.83 -8.88
N PHE A 19 -5.64 9.54 -9.06
CA PHE A 19 -4.49 8.84 -8.51
C PHE A 19 -3.78 8.06 -9.63
N ASN A 20 -2.49 7.80 -9.44
CA ASN A 20 -1.65 7.07 -10.37
C ASN A 20 -0.84 5.97 -9.65
N ASP A 21 -0.13 6.34 -8.58
CA ASP A 21 0.82 5.45 -7.91
C ASP A 21 0.21 4.88 -6.62
N VAL A 22 0.13 3.55 -6.53
CA VAL A 22 -0.46 2.81 -5.42
C VAL A 22 0.60 1.92 -4.76
N LEU A 23 0.75 2.04 -3.45
CA LEU A 23 1.54 1.12 -2.62
C LEU A 23 0.61 0.20 -1.83
N ASP A 24 0.87 -1.10 -1.86
CA ASP A 24 0.26 -2.10 -0.97
C ASP A 24 1.31 -2.60 0.03
N CYS A 25 1.12 -2.25 1.31
CA CYS A 25 2.03 -2.57 2.42
C CYS A 25 1.63 -3.89 3.10
N GLY A 26 2.55 -4.85 3.10
CA GLY A 26 2.28 -6.23 3.48
C GLY A 26 1.48 -6.95 2.40
N CYS A 27 1.86 -6.78 1.13
CA CYS A 27 1.07 -7.24 -0.02
C CYS A 27 0.96 -8.77 -0.13
N GLY A 28 1.77 -9.52 0.62
CA GLY A 28 1.85 -10.98 0.51
C GLY A 28 2.12 -11.42 -0.92
N THR A 29 1.28 -12.32 -1.44
CA THR A 29 1.36 -12.80 -2.84
C THR A 29 0.67 -11.87 -3.85
N GLY A 30 0.26 -10.66 -3.44
CA GLY A 30 -0.35 -9.63 -4.28
C GLY A 30 -1.81 -9.87 -4.75
N PRO A 31 -2.72 -10.47 -3.96
CA PRO A 31 -4.12 -10.63 -4.39
C PRO A 31 -4.87 -9.29 -4.51
N MET A 32 -4.55 -8.31 -3.65
CA MET A 32 -5.17 -6.98 -3.73
C MET A 32 -4.72 -6.24 -4.99
N ILE A 33 -3.42 -6.26 -5.29
CA ILE A 33 -2.88 -5.66 -6.51
C ILE A 33 -3.48 -6.30 -7.77
N GLU A 34 -3.67 -7.62 -7.79
CA GLU A 34 -4.34 -8.32 -8.90
C GLU A 34 -5.75 -7.76 -9.18
N ILE A 35 -6.58 -7.63 -8.13
CA ILE A 35 -7.92 -7.04 -8.23
C ILE A 35 -7.85 -5.58 -8.72
N LEU A 36 -6.86 -4.83 -8.24
CA LEU A 36 -6.70 -3.43 -8.62
C LEU A 36 -6.26 -3.28 -10.08
N CYS A 37 -5.35 -4.13 -10.56
CA CYS A 37 -4.93 -4.15 -11.96
C CYS A 37 -6.12 -4.40 -12.90
N GLU A 38 -7.06 -5.27 -12.53
CA GLU A 38 -8.28 -5.50 -13.32
C GLU A 38 -9.20 -4.26 -13.32
N LYS A 39 -9.32 -3.59 -12.17
CA LYS A 39 -10.26 -2.48 -12.00
C LYS A 39 -9.72 -1.15 -12.54
N TYR A 40 -8.41 -0.92 -12.46
CA TYR A 40 -7.74 0.30 -12.85
C TYR A 40 -6.43 -0.02 -13.61
N PRO A 41 -6.50 -0.59 -14.82
CA PRO A 41 -5.32 -1.09 -15.54
C PRO A 41 -4.26 -0.03 -15.86
N ASP A 42 -4.67 1.25 -15.93
CA ASP A 42 -3.79 2.39 -16.25
C ASP A 42 -3.05 2.96 -15.02
N LYS A 43 -2.97 2.23 -13.91
CA LYS A 43 -2.31 2.66 -12.67
C LYS A 43 -1.02 1.90 -12.44
N LEU A 44 -0.14 2.50 -11.63
CA LEU A 44 1.13 1.93 -11.23
C LEU A 44 0.99 1.35 -9.83
N TYR A 45 1.37 0.09 -9.67
CA TYR A 45 1.25 -0.66 -8.43
C TYR A 45 2.63 -1.03 -7.90
N THR A 46 2.82 -0.86 -6.60
CA THR A 46 3.96 -1.39 -5.87
C THR A 46 3.47 -2.24 -4.71
N GLY A 47 3.92 -3.48 -4.61
CA GLY A 47 3.71 -4.33 -3.45
C GLY A 47 4.97 -4.40 -2.61
N LEU A 48 4.86 -4.15 -1.31
CA LEU A 48 5.95 -4.25 -0.34
C LEU A 48 5.60 -5.34 0.67
N ASP A 49 6.49 -6.31 0.87
CA ASP A 49 6.33 -7.33 1.90
C ASP A 49 7.68 -7.70 2.50
N LEU A 50 7.72 -7.99 3.80
CA LEU A 50 8.94 -8.35 4.52
C LEU A 50 9.47 -9.73 4.08
N THR A 51 8.59 -10.60 3.55
CA THR A 51 8.87 -12.01 3.28
C THR A 51 9.32 -12.24 1.83
N PRO A 52 10.59 -12.61 1.57
CA PRO A 52 11.09 -12.83 0.21
C PRO A 52 10.30 -13.86 -0.60
N GLU A 53 9.82 -14.93 0.04
CA GLU A 53 9.04 -15.99 -0.59
C GLU A 53 7.67 -15.50 -1.08
N MET A 54 7.06 -14.55 -0.36
CA MET A 54 5.79 -13.95 -0.78
C MET A 54 5.98 -13.08 -2.02
N ILE A 55 7.02 -12.25 -2.02
CA ILE A 55 7.39 -11.42 -3.17
C ILE A 55 7.76 -12.28 -4.38
N LYS A 56 8.45 -13.41 -4.18
CA LYS A 56 8.72 -14.36 -5.27
C LYS A 56 7.44 -14.85 -5.92
N LYS A 57 6.47 -15.32 -5.13
CA LYS A 57 5.15 -15.77 -5.63
C LYS A 57 4.35 -14.64 -6.27
N ALA A 58 4.42 -13.43 -5.71
CA ALA A 58 3.74 -12.27 -6.27
C ALA A 58 4.27 -11.93 -7.68
N LYS A 59 5.60 -11.99 -7.87
CA LYS A 59 6.25 -11.78 -9.17
C LYS A 59 5.87 -12.82 -10.21
N GLU A 60 5.62 -14.07 -9.81
CA GLU A 60 5.17 -15.14 -10.71
C GLU A 60 3.82 -14.84 -11.38
N LYS A 61 2.99 -13.95 -10.80
CA LYS A 61 1.73 -13.51 -11.41
C LYS A 61 1.91 -12.64 -12.67
N ASN A 62 3.09 -12.04 -12.85
CA ASN A 62 3.42 -11.19 -14.00
C ASN A 62 2.34 -10.12 -14.32
N LEU A 63 1.85 -9.44 -13.29
CA LEU A 63 0.82 -8.41 -13.42
C LEU A 63 1.37 -7.17 -14.16
N PRO A 64 0.59 -6.53 -15.04
CA PRO A 64 1.01 -5.32 -15.73
C PRO A 64 1.20 -4.16 -14.75
N ASN A 65 2.09 -3.22 -15.10
CA ASN A 65 2.29 -1.98 -14.35
C ASN A 65 2.57 -2.19 -12.84
N THR A 66 3.19 -3.32 -12.49
CA THR A 66 3.36 -3.74 -11.10
C THR A 66 4.83 -4.00 -10.77
N ASN A 67 5.26 -3.51 -9.62
CA ASN A 67 6.57 -3.81 -9.03
C ASN A 67 6.40 -4.45 -7.66
N PHE A 68 7.11 -5.55 -7.37
CA PHE A 68 7.09 -6.20 -6.06
C PHE A 68 8.47 -6.11 -5.41
N VAL A 69 8.50 -5.60 -4.17
CA VAL A 69 9.72 -5.25 -3.44
C VAL A 69 9.73 -5.97 -2.09
N VAL A 70 10.86 -6.58 -1.76
CA VAL A 70 11.09 -7.08 -0.39
C VAL A 70 11.49 -5.90 0.48
N GLY A 71 10.78 -5.68 1.58
CA GLY A 71 11.15 -4.63 2.54
C GLY A 71 10.19 -4.51 3.72
N ASP A 72 10.65 -3.75 4.69
CA ASP A 72 9.96 -3.54 5.96
C ASP A 72 8.98 -2.36 5.85
N CYS A 73 7.70 -2.59 6.20
CA CYS A 73 6.68 -1.54 6.19
C CYS A 73 6.87 -0.53 7.33
N GLU A 74 7.64 -0.86 8.38
CA GLU A 74 8.06 0.10 9.42
C GLU A 74 9.24 0.97 8.95
N LYS A 75 9.87 0.61 7.82
CA LYS A 75 11.01 1.32 7.20
C LYS A 75 10.86 1.37 5.68
N ILE A 76 9.76 1.95 5.22
CA ILE A 76 9.38 1.96 3.81
C ILE A 76 10.52 2.51 2.93
N PRO A 77 11.09 1.71 2.01
CA PRO A 77 12.31 2.05 1.25
C PRO A 77 12.01 2.91 0.02
N PHE A 78 11.14 3.91 0.16
CA PHE A 78 10.75 4.82 -0.90
C PHE A 78 10.90 6.28 -0.45
N GLU A 79 11.10 7.16 -1.42
CA GLU A 79 11.24 8.59 -1.19
C GLU A 79 9.95 9.21 -0.67
N ASN A 80 10.08 10.39 -0.07
CA ASN A 80 8.92 11.15 0.41
C ASN A 80 7.95 11.47 -0.75
N GLU A 81 6.65 11.46 -0.47
CA GLU A 81 5.62 11.83 -1.46
C GLU A 81 5.70 11.01 -2.78
N SER A 82 6.05 9.73 -2.69
CA SER A 82 6.16 8.82 -3.84
C SER A 82 4.84 8.24 -4.33
N PHE A 83 3.80 8.16 -3.48
CA PHE A 83 2.55 7.47 -3.82
C PHE A 83 1.32 8.37 -3.63
N ASP A 84 0.31 8.17 -4.47
CA ASP A 84 -1.01 8.79 -4.28
C ASP A 84 -1.88 8.00 -3.31
N VAL A 85 -1.63 6.69 -3.19
CA VAL A 85 -2.46 5.78 -2.39
C VAL A 85 -1.57 4.80 -1.67
N ILE A 86 -1.80 4.64 -0.37
CA ILE A 86 -1.22 3.55 0.43
C ILE A 86 -2.35 2.64 0.88
N ILE A 87 -2.20 1.33 0.73
CA ILE A 87 -3.12 0.29 1.17
C ILE A 87 -2.37 -0.60 2.16
N CYS A 88 -3.03 -1.12 3.19
CA CYS A 88 -2.42 -2.01 4.16
C CYS A 88 -3.44 -3.02 4.69
N THR A 89 -3.82 -4.01 3.88
CA THR A 89 -4.85 -4.97 4.29
C THR A 89 -4.28 -6.11 5.12
N ASN A 90 -4.83 -6.32 6.32
CA ASN A 90 -4.59 -7.49 7.18
C ASN A 90 -3.13 -7.73 7.62
N SER A 91 -2.22 -6.76 7.44
CA SER A 91 -0.80 -6.91 7.78
C SER A 91 -0.37 -6.16 9.04
N PHE A 92 -1.01 -5.04 9.37
CA PHE A 92 -0.54 -4.12 10.44
C PHE A 92 -0.52 -4.72 11.85
N HIS A 93 -1.34 -5.73 12.12
CA HIS A 93 -1.36 -6.44 13.40
C HIS A 93 -0.06 -7.21 13.72
N HIS A 94 0.80 -7.39 12.72
CA HIS A 94 2.11 -8.03 12.90
C HIS A 94 3.25 -7.05 13.18
N TYR A 95 3.01 -5.73 13.08
CA TYR A 95 4.06 -4.72 13.22
C TYR A 95 4.38 -4.49 14.70
N PRO A 96 5.63 -4.70 15.15
CA PRO A 96 6.03 -4.43 16.53
C PRO A 96 5.79 -2.98 16.96
N ASN A 97 5.94 -2.04 16.03
CA ASN A 97 5.81 -0.60 16.19
C ASN A 97 4.87 -0.02 15.13
N PRO A 98 3.54 -0.17 15.27
CA PRO A 98 2.58 0.32 14.27
C PRO A 98 2.69 1.83 13.99
N GLN A 99 3.18 2.61 14.96
CA GLN A 99 3.41 4.04 14.77
C GLN A 99 4.50 4.32 13.72
N ASP A 100 5.56 3.51 13.67
CA ASP A 100 6.63 3.65 12.68
C ASP A 100 6.08 3.39 11.27
N PHE A 101 5.18 2.42 11.13
CA PHE A 101 4.44 2.21 9.87
C PHE A 101 3.62 3.45 9.49
N PHE A 102 2.80 4.00 10.40
CA PHE A 102 1.98 5.18 10.07
C PHE A 102 2.82 6.39 9.70
N ASP A 103 3.93 6.64 10.40
CA ASP A 103 4.83 7.76 10.13
C ASP A 103 5.51 7.61 8.77
N ASN A 104 5.95 6.39 8.42
CA ASN A 104 6.52 6.10 7.11
C ASN A 104 5.48 6.15 5.99
N ALA A 105 4.28 5.59 6.21
CA ALA A 105 3.19 5.64 5.25
C ALA A 105 2.78 7.08 4.95
N TYR A 106 2.68 7.93 5.99
CA TYR A 106 2.41 9.35 5.82
C TYR A 106 3.54 10.08 5.07
N ARG A 107 4.79 9.74 5.37
CA ARG A 107 5.97 10.31 4.70
C ARG A 107 5.98 10.03 3.20
N VAL A 108 5.65 8.80 2.78
CA VAL A 108 5.66 8.41 1.36
C VAL A 108 4.37 8.77 0.62
N LEU A 109 3.30 9.13 1.34
CA LEU A 109 2.04 9.61 0.76
C LEU A 109 2.17 11.06 0.29
N ARG A 110 1.76 11.33 -0.95
CA ARG A 110 1.69 12.71 -1.50
C ARG A 110 0.67 13.53 -0.72
N LYS A 111 1.06 14.76 -0.34
CA LYS A 111 0.19 15.68 0.42
C LYS A 111 -1.15 15.89 -0.29
N GLY A 112 -2.24 15.84 0.49
CA GLY A 112 -3.61 16.01 -0.01
C GLY A 112 -4.18 14.78 -0.72
N ARG A 113 -3.55 13.60 -0.60
CA ARG A 113 -4.04 12.31 -1.10
C ARG A 113 -4.54 11.38 0.03
N ILE A 114 -4.94 10.16 -0.31
CA ILE A 114 -5.84 9.26 0.44
C ILE A 114 -5.07 8.00 0.85
N SER A 115 -5.11 7.60 2.13
CA SER A 115 -4.66 6.29 2.62
C SER A 115 -5.84 5.31 2.67
N GLY A 116 -5.82 4.22 1.90
CA GLY A 116 -6.80 3.13 2.04
C GLY A 116 -6.59 2.35 3.34
N ASP A 117 -7.65 1.70 3.83
CA ASP A 117 -7.73 1.09 5.16
C ASP A 117 -6.53 0.24 5.60
N ALA A 118 -6.20 0.42 6.90
CA ALA A 118 -5.53 -0.50 7.81
C ALA A 118 -6.59 -1.07 8.76
#